data_AF-A0A7J4SMZ3-F1
#
_entry.id   AF-A0A7J4SMZ3-F1
#
_cell.length_a   1.000
_cell.length_b   1.000
_cell.length_c   1.000
_cell.angle_alpha   90.00
_cell.angle_beta   90.00
_cell.angle_gamma   90.00
#
_symmetry.space_group_name_H-M   'P 1'
#
loop_
_entity.id
_entity.type
_entity.pdbx_description
1 polymer ?
#
loop_
_entity_poly.entity_id
_entity_poly.type
_entity_poly.pdbx_seq_one_letter_code
_entity_poly.pdbx_strand_id
1 'polypeptide(L)'
;MYGEINHRDWIRFLDSEIVDVLPDEDRSILLTLARAERPMPWKELSESVGYVGQPPKSLISRGLMIELEDGMWLHEALRSRLQMHTEKQD
;
A
#
# COMPACT_ATOMS: atom_id res chain seq x y z
N MET A 1 1.83 -4.56 -26.33
CA MET A 1 2.70 -3.52 -25.74
C MET A 1 1.98 -3.04 -24.50
N TYR A 2 2.32 -3.58 -23.34
CA TYR A 2 1.77 -3.08 -22.07
C TYR A 2 2.41 -1.73 -21.82
N GLY A 3 1.60 -0.67 -21.91
CA GLY A 3 2.05 0.71 -21.73
C GLY A 3 2.78 0.82 -20.40
N GLU A 4 4.05 1.21 -20.48
CA GLU A 4 4.86 1.54 -19.32
C GLU A 4 4.22 2.75 -18.64
N ILE A 5 3.37 2.47 -17.65
CA ILE A 5 2.86 3.47 -16.72
C ILE A 5 4.09 4.01 -16.00
N ASN A 6 4.54 5.20 -16.41
CA ASN A 6 5.74 5.84 -15.88
C ASN A 6 5.63 5.91 -14.34
N HIS A 7 6.48 5.11 -13.68
CA HIS A 7 6.37 4.69 -12.29
C HIS A 7 6.52 5.78 -11.22
N ARG A 8 6.65 7.06 -11.59
CA ARG A 8 7.01 8.15 -10.65
C ARG A 8 5.83 8.87 -9.99
N ASP A 9 4.62 8.81 -10.53
CA ASP A 9 3.51 9.68 -10.08
C ASP A 9 2.30 8.91 -9.49
N TRP A 10 2.48 7.67 -9.01
CA TRP A 10 1.38 6.84 -8.49
C TRP A 10 0.51 7.54 -7.42
N ILE A 11 1.10 8.42 -6.60
CA ILE A 11 0.39 9.22 -5.60
C ILE A 11 -0.67 10.15 -6.22
N ARG A 12 -0.40 10.72 -7.41
CA ARG A 12 -1.38 11.56 -8.14
C ARG A 12 -2.42 10.74 -8.89
N PHE A 13 -2.08 9.49 -9.24
CA PHE A 13 -2.96 8.58 -9.97
C PHE A 13 -3.96 7.84 -9.04
N LEU A 14 -3.71 7.82 -7.73
CA LEU A 14 -4.63 7.33 -6.71
C LEU A 14 -5.92 8.15 -6.55
N ASP A 15 -6.13 9.18 -7.39
CA ASP A 15 -7.22 10.13 -7.22
C ASP A 15 -8.58 9.66 -7.77
N SER A 16 -8.63 8.69 -8.69
CA SER A 16 -9.93 8.37 -9.32
C SER A 16 -10.27 6.90 -9.57
N GLU A 17 -9.36 6.01 -9.99
CA GLU A 17 -9.79 4.67 -10.46
C GLU A 17 -8.68 3.59 -10.32
N ILE A 18 -7.93 3.54 -9.20
CA ILE A 18 -6.73 2.67 -9.09
C ILE A 18 -6.71 1.64 -7.97
N VAL A 19 -7.56 1.75 -6.96
CA VAL A 19 -7.64 0.71 -5.93
C VAL A 19 -8.06 -0.65 -6.54
N ASP A 20 -8.78 -0.64 -7.66
CA ASP A 20 -9.19 -1.81 -8.46
C ASP A 20 -8.09 -2.39 -9.39
N VAL A 21 -7.01 -1.65 -9.69
CA VAL A 21 -5.94 -2.17 -10.57
C VAL A 21 -4.72 -2.68 -9.81
N LEU A 22 -4.68 -2.52 -8.49
CA LEU A 22 -3.68 -3.19 -7.66
C LEU A 22 -4.07 -4.67 -7.51
N PRO A 23 -3.11 -5.61 -7.57
CA PRO A 23 -3.37 -6.99 -7.19
C PRO A 23 -3.99 -7.04 -5.79
N ASP A 24 -4.94 -7.95 -5.56
CA ASP A 24 -5.61 -8.11 -4.25
C ASP A 24 -4.61 -8.28 -3.09
N GLU A 25 -3.48 -8.91 -3.37
CA GLU A 25 -2.37 -9.11 -2.43
C GLU A 25 -1.74 -7.77 -2.00
N ASP A 26 -1.37 -6.92 -2.97
CA ASP A 26 -0.80 -5.59 -2.72
C ASP A 26 -1.82 -4.68 -2.01
N ARG A 27 -3.09 -4.77 -2.41
CA ARG A 27 -4.18 -4.01 -1.79
C ARG A 27 -4.36 -4.38 -0.32
N SER A 28 -4.32 -5.68 0.00
CA SER A 28 -4.48 -6.18 1.37
C SER A 28 -3.38 -5.66 2.30
N ILE A 29 -2.13 -5.61 1.80
CA ILE A 29 -0.99 -5.03 2.52
C ILE A 29 -1.23 -3.55 2.84
N LEU A 30 -1.58 -2.75 1.82
CA LEU A 30 -1.80 -1.31 1.98
C LEU A 30 -2.98 -0.98 2.91
N LEU A 31 -4.08 -1.74 2.81
CA LEU A 31 -5.24 -1.59 3.68
C LEU A 31 -4.91 -1.92 5.14
N THR A 32 -4.11 -2.96 5.37
CA THR A 32 -3.66 -3.32 6.72
C THR A 32 -2.78 -2.23 7.31
N LEU A 33 -1.81 -1.71 6.53
CA LEU A 33 -0.99 -0.58 6.96
C LEU A 33 -1.78 0.72 7.13
N ALA A 34 -2.85 0.95 6.37
CA ALA A 34 -3.71 2.13 6.53
C ALA A 34 -4.44 2.16 7.88
N ARG A 35 -4.76 0.98 8.42
CA ARG A 35 -5.37 0.80 9.75
C ARG A 35 -4.34 0.73 10.87
N ALA A 36 -3.09 0.44 10.55
CA ALA A 36 -2.01 0.43 11.54
C ALA A 36 -1.77 1.84 12.09
N GLU A 37 -1.55 1.93 13.40
CA GLU A 37 -1.21 3.17 14.12
C GLU A 37 0.30 3.41 14.21
N ARG A 38 1.10 2.37 13.94
CA ARG A 38 2.56 2.38 14.02
C ARG A 38 3.19 1.48 12.96
N PRO A 39 4.47 1.70 12.58
CA PRO A 39 5.19 0.81 11.68
C PRO A 39 5.09 -0.64 12.16
N MET A 40 4.87 -1.56 11.21
CA MET A 40 4.65 -2.97 11.51
C MET A 40 5.75 -3.80 10.84
N PRO A 41 6.43 -4.70 11.57
CA PRO A 41 7.41 -5.61 10.97
C PRO A 41 6.82 -6.35 9.78
N TRP A 42 7.56 -6.44 8.67
CA TRP A 42 7.09 -7.12 7.46
C TRP A 42 6.58 -8.53 7.74
N LYS A 43 7.26 -9.25 8.63
CA LYS A 43 6.87 -10.60 9.02
C LYS A 43 5.43 -10.64 9.56
N GLU A 44 5.11 -9.79 10.55
CA GLU A 44 3.77 -9.70 11.13
C GLU A 44 2.73 -9.23 10.09
N LEU A 45 3.10 -8.24 9.27
CA LEU A 45 2.22 -7.72 8.21
C LEU A 45 1.86 -8.82 7.21
N SER A 46 2.87 -9.54 6.73
CA SER A 46 2.72 -10.62 5.75
C SER A 46 1.89 -11.77 6.30
N GLU A 47 2.08 -12.13 7.59
CA GLU A 47 1.29 -13.14 8.27
C GLU A 47 -0.17 -12.71 8.44
N SER A 48 -0.42 -11.43 8.77
CA SER A 48 -1.76 -10.87 8.94
C SER A 48 -2.59 -10.89 7.65
N VAL A 49 -1.94 -10.64 6.51
CA VAL A 49 -2.62 -10.63 5.20
C VAL A 49 -2.48 -11.95 4.42
N GLY A 50 -1.81 -12.95 4.99
CA GLY A 50 -1.53 -14.22 4.32
C GLY A 50 -0.59 -14.12 3.11
N TYR A 51 0.24 -13.08 3.03
CA TYR A 51 1.20 -12.88 1.95
C TYR A 51 2.45 -13.71 2.18
N VAL A 52 2.85 -14.51 1.19
CA VAL A 52 4.04 -15.34 1.27
C VAL A 52 5.15 -14.74 0.41
N GLY A 53 6.16 -14.15 1.06
CA GLY A 53 7.33 -13.67 0.35
C GLY A 53 8.03 -12.49 1.00
N GLN A 54 8.84 -11.82 0.19
CA GLN A 54 9.53 -10.59 0.56
C GLN A 54 8.60 -9.38 0.38
N PRO A 55 8.89 -8.25 1.05
CA PRO A 55 8.15 -7.01 0.85
C PRO A 55 8.04 -6.69 -0.64
N PRO A 56 6.84 -6.41 -1.17
CA PRO A 56 6.67 -6.13 -2.58
C PRO A 56 7.45 -4.87 -2.96
N LYS A 57 8.55 -5.09 -3.68
CA LYS A 57 9.44 -4.01 -4.15
C LYS A 57 8.70 -3.01 -5.03
N SER A 58 7.63 -3.43 -5.69
CA SER A 58 6.71 -2.56 -6.43
C SER A 58 6.11 -1.47 -5.54
N LEU A 59 5.63 -1.81 -4.33
CA LEU A 59 5.02 -0.86 -3.41
C LEU A 59 6.05 0.12 -2.85
N ILE A 60 7.24 -0.38 -2.51
CA ILE A 60 8.35 0.44 -2.00
C ILE A 60 8.85 1.39 -3.09
N SER A 61 9.12 0.86 -4.29
CA SER A 61 9.68 1.63 -5.40
C SER A 61 8.71 2.71 -5.90
N ARG A 62 7.41 2.53 -5.70
CA ARG A 62 6.36 3.50 -6.05
C ARG A 62 6.08 4.52 -4.93
N GLY A 63 6.74 4.39 -3.78
CA GLY A 63 6.52 5.26 -2.61
C GLY A 63 5.16 5.06 -1.94
N LEU A 64 4.50 3.91 -2.17
CA LEU A 64 3.25 3.56 -1.50
C LEU A 64 3.54 3.03 -0.09
N MET A 65 4.60 2.23 0.04
CA MET A 65 5.10 1.66 1.28
C MET A 65 6.51 2.20 1.56
N ILE A 66 6.79 2.48 2.83
CA ILE A 66 8.07 2.97 3.31
C ILE A 66 8.65 1.92 4.27
N GLU A 67 9.91 1.57 4.07
CA GLU A 67 10.64 0.71 5.00
C GLU A 67 11.34 1.61 6.04
N LEU A 68 10.94 1.45 7.30
CA LEU A 68 11.49 2.15 8.46
C LEU A 68 12.27 1.14 9.34
N GLU A 69 13.05 1.65 10.29
CA GLU A 69 13.78 0.80 11.25
C GLU A 69 12.84 -0.10 12.07
N ASP A 70 11.66 0.41 12.44
CA ASP A 70 10.63 -0.33 13.17
C ASP A 70 9.75 -1.23 12.29
N GLY A 71 9.92 -1.20 10.96
CA GLY A 71 9.18 -2.04 10.01
C GLY A 71 8.57 -1.28 8.84
N MET A 72 7.53 -1.85 8.25
CA MET A 72 6.83 -1.29 7.10
C MET A 72 5.79 -0.27 7.53
N TRP A 73 5.71 0.82 6.77
CA TRP A 73 4.79 1.90 7.01
C TRP A 73 4.15 2.40 5.72
N LEU A 74 2.94 2.95 5.84
CA LEU A 74 2.25 3.55 4.70
C LEU A 74 2.63 5.03 4.59
N HIS A 75 2.82 5.51 3.36
CA HIS A 75 3.02 6.94 3.16
C HIS A 75 1.80 7.75 3.69
N GLU A 76 2.03 8.80 4.47
CA GLU A 76 0.96 9.52 5.19
C GLU A 76 -0.13 10.08 4.27
N ALA A 77 0.27 10.67 3.13
CA ALA A 77 -0.66 11.15 2.12
C ALA A 77 -1.61 10.06 1.58
N LEU A 78 -1.12 8.82 1.50
CA LEU A 78 -1.91 7.66 1.08
C LEU A 78 -2.78 7.13 2.22
N ARG A 79 -2.26 7.13 3.44
CA ARG A 79 -2.99 6.70 4.65
C ARG A 79 -4.27 7.50 4.84
N SER A 80 -4.17 8.82 4.86
CA SER A 80 -5.33 9.70 4.99
C SER A 80 -6.35 9.45 3.87
N ARG A 81 -5.88 9.15 2.67
CA ARG A 81 -6.74 8.90 1.51
C ARG A 81 -7.45 7.54 1.56
N LEU A 82 -6.75 6.49 1.98
CA LEU A 82 -7.34 5.16 2.17
C LEU A 82 -8.32 5.14 3.35
N GLN A 83 -8.04 5.89 4.42
CA GLN A 83 -8.97 6.06 5.54
C GLN A 83 -10.28 6.70 5.09
N MET A 84 -10.22 7.78 4.32
CA MET A 84 -11.41 8.38 3.72
C MET A 84 -12.17 7.44 2.77
N HIS A 85 -11.49 6.49 2.12
CA HIS A 85 -12.13 5.51 1.24
C HIS A 85 -12.86 4.41 2.03
N THR A 86 -12.26 3.90 3.10
CA THR A 86 -12.89 2.88 3.95
C THR A 86 -14.05 3.44 4.80
N GLU A 87 -14.01 4.73 5.19
CA GLU A 87 -15.12 5.38 5.90
C GLU A 87 -16.35 5.64 5.01
N LYS A 88 -16.21 5.63 3.68
CA LYS A 88 -17.34 5.80 2.75
C LYS A 88 -18.05 4.49 2.40
N GLN A 89 -17.54 3.34 2.85
CA GLN A 89 -18.12 2.02 2.57
C GLN A 89 -18.85 1.39 3.77
N ASP A 90 -18.84 2.06 4.93
CA ASP A 90 -19.65 1.74 6.14
C ASP A 90 -20.90 2.64 6.19
#